data_AF-A0A357M6P5-F1
#
_entry.id   AF-A0A357M6P5-F1
#
_cell.length_a   1.000
_cell.length_b   1.000
_cell.length_c   1.000
_cell.angle_alpha   90.00
_cell.angle_beta   90.00
_cell.angle_gamma   90.00
#
_symmetry.space_group_name_H-M   'P 1'
#
loop_
_entity.id
_entity.type
_entity.pdbx_description
1 polymer ?
#
loop_
_entity_poly.entity_id
_entity_poly.type
_entity_poly.pdbx_seq_one_letter_code
_entity_poly.pdbx_strand_id
1 'polypeptide(L)' 'KPIFTEITRSEHSMPQYPVGHLDNLSKFHRELETTLPGVYVFGAGYDGVAMPDCVKQAKLTAQSAAKRISS' A
#
# COMPACT_ATOMS: atom_id res chain seq x y z
N LYS A 1 -10.49 0.79 41.17
CA LYS A 1 -9.30 0.89 40.27
C LYS A 1 -9.24 -0.38 39.42
N PRO A 2 -8.88 -0.32 38.13
CA PRO A 2 -8.80 -1.50 37.28
C PRO A 2 -7.69 -2.45 37.74
N ILE A 3 -7.93 -3.78 37.64
CA ILE A 3 -6.96 -4.83 37.98
C ILE A 3 -5.85 -5.00 36.93
N PHE A 4 -6.11 -4.57 35.69
CA PHE A 4 -5.16 -4.53 34.59
C PHE A 4 -5.57 -3.43 33.60
N THR A 5 -4.61 -2.79 32.95
CA THR A 5 -4.85 -1.78 31.91
C THR A 5 -3.71 -1.81 30.90
N GLU A 6 -4.05 -1.91 29.63
CA GLU A 6 -3.12 -1.79 28.51
C GLU A 6 -3.63 -0.68 27.58
N ILE A 7 -2.72 0.21 27.18
CA ILE A 7 -3.01 1.31 26.27
C ILE A 7 -1.99 1.24 25.14
N THR A 8 -2.50 1.02 23.94
CA THR A 8 -1.71 1.10 22.71
C THR A 8 -2.24 2.24 21.87
N ARG A 9 -1.34 3.17 21.51
CA ARG A 9 -1.66 4.28 20.60
C ARG A 9 -1.04 3.98 19.24
N SER A 10 -1.88 3.96 18.22
CA SER A 10 -1.47 3.71 16.84
C SER A 10 -1.53 5.02 16.07
N GLU A 11 -0.51 5.84 16.25
CA GLU A 11 -0.40 7.14 15.58
C GLU A 11 -0.30 6.94 14.06
N HIS A 12 -1.09 7.68 13.30
CA HIS A 12 -1.12 7.64 11.83
C HIS A 12 -1.37 6.25 11.21
N SER A 13 -2.00 5.32 11.95
CA SER A 13 -2.20 3.95 11.48
C SER A 13 -3.41 3.77 10.56
N MET A 14 -4.21 4.82 10.35
CA MET A 14 -5.42 4.77 9.54
C MET A 14 -5.30 5.69 8.31
N PRO A 15 -4.82 5.17 7.18
CA PRO A 15 -4.78 5.91 5.92
C PRO A 15 -6.15 6.47 5.57
N GLN A 16 -6.17 7.74 5.13
CA GLN A 16 -7.38 8.40 4.67
C GLN A 16 -7.32 8.52 3.14
N TYR A 17 -8.39 8.10 2.46
CA TYR A 17 -8.49 8.22 1.01
C TYR A 17 -9.43 9.38 0.67
N PRO A 18 -8.91 10.59 0.44
CA PRO A 18 -9.74 11.73 0.09
C PRO A 18 -10.32 11.56 -1.32
N VAL A 19 -11.27 12.43 -1.66
CA VAL A 19 -11.77 12.54 -3.04
C VAL A 19 -10.59 12.78 -3.99
N GLY A 20 -10.52 12.01 -5.08
CA GLY A 20 -9.42 12.05 -6.05
C GLY A 20 -8.23 11.12 -5.73
N HIS A 21 -8.30 10.33 -4.65
CA HIS A 21 -7.25 9.35 -4.28
C HIS A 21 -6.81 8.47 -5.45
N LEU A 22 -7.77 7.89 -6.19
CA LEU A 22 -7.47 7.01 -7.32
C LEU A 22 -6.74 7.72 -8.47
N ASP A 23 -7.09 8.98 -8.76
CA ASP A 23 -6.42 9.78 -9.79
C ASP A 23 -4.99 10.11 -9.39
N ASN A 24 -4.80 10.46 -8.11
CA ASN A 24 -3.47 10.73 -7.55
C ASN A 24 -2.61 9.47 -7.58
N LEU A 25 -3.17 8.33 -7.21
CA LEU A 25 -2.49 7.05 -7.25
C LEU A 25 -2.09 6.66 -8.69
N SER A 26 -2.98 6.85 -9.67
CA SER A 26 -2.67 6.63 -11.08
C SER A 26 -1.55 7.55 -11.61
N LYS A 27 -1.54 8.83 -11.21
CA LYS A 27 -0.44 9.76 -11.52
C LYS A 27 0.88 9.28 -10.90
N PHE A 28 0.84 8.92 -9.62
CA PHE A 28 1.99 8.41 -8.89
C PHE A 28 2.58 7.16 -9.52
N HIS A 29 1.77 6.17 -9.91
CA HIS A 29 2.27 4.97 -10.57
C HIS A 29 2.95 5.26 -11.92
N ARG A 30 2.37 6.14 -12.74
CA ARG A 30 2.97 6.56 -14.02
C ARG A 30 4.31 7.26 -13.80
N GLU A 31 4.39 8.14 -12.81
CA GLU A 31 5.64 8.80 -12.45
C GLU A 31 6.67 7.80 -11.94
N LEU A 32 6.27 6.86 -11.08
CA LEU A 32 7.16 5.83 -10.55
C LEU A 32 7.74 4.94 -11.66
N GLU A 33 6.91 4.52 -12.62
CA GLU A 33 7.34 3.70 -13.76
C GLU A 33 8.38 4.42 -14.65
N THR A 34 8.25 5.73 -14.82
CA THR A 34 9.16 6.52 -15.66
C THR A 34 10.43 6.93 -14.93
N THR A 35 10.34 7.24 -13.64
CA THR A 35 11.47 7.74 -12.84
C THR A 35 12.29 6.62 -12.19
N LEU A 36 11.63 5.52 -11.79
CA LEU A 36 12.23 4.39 -11.09
C LEU A 36 11.75 3.04 -11.66
N PRO A 37 12.12 2.69 -12.90
CA PRO A 37 11.67 1.44 -13.52
C PRO A 37 12.05 0.20 -12.72
N GLY A 38 11.06 -0.61 -12.36
CA GLY A 38 11.27 -1.83 -11.57
C GLY A 38 11.14 -1.64 -10.05
N VAL A 39 10.81 -0.43 -9.59
CA VAL A 39 10.33 -0.20 -8.23
C VAL A 39 8.82 -0.37 -8.19
N TYR A 40 8.33 -1.04 -7.15
CA TYR A 40 6.92 -1.29 -6.95
C TYR A 40 6.49 -0.84 -5.55
N VAL A 41 5.23 -0.44 -5.42
CA VAL A 41 4.61 -0.06 -4.14
C VAL A 41 3.35 -0.88 -3.91
N PHE A 42 3.02 -1.15 -2.65
CA PHE A 42 1.76 -1.76 -2.24
C PHE A 42 1.52 -1.51 -0.75
N GLY A 43 0.29 -1.74 -0.28
CA GLY A 43 -0.10 -1.66 1.12
C GLY A 43 -1.27 -0.73 1.39
N ALA A 44 -1.55 -0.50 2.68
CA ALA A 44 -2.76 0.18 3.14
C ALA A 44 -2.85 1.66 2.73
N GLY A 45 -1.76 2.28 2.28
CA GLY A 45 -1.76 3.65 1.76
C GLY A 45 -2.18 3.78 0.29
N TYR A 46 -2.37 2.67 -0.41
CA TYR A 46 -2.57 2.63 -1.86
C TYR A 46 -3.98 2.10 -2.19
N ASP A 47 -4.11 0.83 -2.61
CA ASP A 47 -5.37 0.25 -3.13
C ASP A 47 -6.11 -0.60 -2.09
N GLY A 48 -6.49 -0.01 -0.97
CA GLY A 48 -7.33 -0.64 0.06
C GLY A 48 -6.65 -0.72 1.42
N VAL A 49 -7.42 -0.41 2.47
CA VAL A 49 -6.92 -0.31 3.86
C VAL A 49 -6.93 -1.67 4.56
N ALA A 50 -7.79 -2.59 4.14
CA ALA A 50 -7.97 -3.84 4.86
C ALA A 50 -6.77 -4.77 4.69
N MET A 51 -6.51 -5.61 5.71
CA MET A 51 -5.46 -6.63 5.67
C MET A 51 -5.55 -7.54 4.42
N PRO A 52 -6.74 -8.06 4.02
CA PRO A 52 -6.85 -8.86 2.80
C PRO A 52 -6.45 -8.11 1.52
N ASP A 53 -6.72 -6.80 1.45
CA ASP A 53 -6.35 -5.97 0.30
C ASP A 53 -4.82 -5.88 0.22
N CYS A 54 -4.15 -5.62 1.34
CA CYS A 54 -2.69 -5.57 1.41
C CYS A 54 -2.05 -6.89 0.97
N VAL A 55 -2.60 -8.03 1.42
CA VAL A 55 -2.11 -9.37 1.02
C VAL A 55 -2.30 -9.59 -0.49
N LYS A 56 -3.48 -9.23 -1.02
CA LYS A 56 -3.78 -9.34 -2.45
C LYS A 56 -2.81 -8.49 -3.27
N GLN A 57 -2.59 -7.23 -2.89
CA GLN A 57 -1.67 -6.32 -3.57
C GLN A 57 -0.24 -6.89 -3.55
N ALA A 58 0.25 -7.33 -2.39
CA ALA A 58 1.59 -7.91 -2.25
C ALA A 58 1.81 -9.09 -3.22
N LYS A 59 0.82 -9.99 -3.33
CA LYS A 59 0.88 -11.13 -4.25
C LYS A 59 0.99 -10.70 -5.71
N LEU A 60 0.16 -9.75 -6.14
CA LEU A 60 0.14 -9.25 -7.52
C LEU A 60 1.45 -8.51 -7.86
N THR A 61 1.95 -7.72 -6.92
CA THR A 61 3.22 -7.00 -7.07
C THR A 61 4.40 -7.96 -7.17
N ALA A 62 4.46 -8.98 -6.30
CA ALA A 62 5.50 -10.01 -6.37
C ALA A 62 5.49 -10.76 -7.71
N GLN A 63 4.31 -11.10 -8.23
CA GLN A 63 4.18 -11.74 -9.54
C GLN A 63 4.69 -10.82 -10.67
N SER A 64 4.34 -9.54 -10.62
CA SER A 64 4.80 -8.55 -11.61
C SER A 64 6.31 -8.36 -11.58
N ALA A 65 6.90 -8.28 -10.39
CA ALA A 65 8.33 -8.17 -10.20
C ALA A 65 9.08 -9.43 -10.69
N ALA A 66 8.60 -10.62 -10.33
CA ALA A 66 9.18 -11.89 -10.76
C ALA A 66 9.14 -12.04 -12.30
N LYS A 67 8.04 -11.63 -12.93
CA LYS A 67 7.91 -11.65 -14.40
C LYS A 67 8.95 -10.72 -15.04
N ARG A 68 9.14 -9.52 -14.50
CA ARG A 68 10.09 -8.52 -15.04
C ARG A 68 11.53 -9.00 -15.03
N ILE A 69 11.97 -9.70 -13.98
CA ILE A 69 13.35 -10.21 -13.88
C ILE A 69 13.59 -11.49 -14.67
N SER A 70 12.52 -12.22 -15.00
CA SER A 70 12.60 -13.45 -15.80
C SER A 70 12.47 -13.19 -17.30
N SER A 71 12.21 -11.94 -17.69
CA SER A 71 12.11 -11.46 -19.07
C SER A 71 13.41 -10.79 -19.46
#